data_AF-A0A505DRQ7-F1
#
_entry.id   AF-A0A505DRQ7-F1
#
_cell.length_a   1.000
_cell.length_b   1.000
_cell.length_c   1.000
_cell.angle_alpha   90.00
_cell.angle_beta   90.00
_cell.angle_gamma   90.00
#
_symmetry.space_group_name_H-M   'P 1'
#
loop_
_entity.id
_entity.type
_entity.pdbx_description
1 polymer ?
#
loop_
_entity_poly.entity_id
_entity_poly.type
_entity_poly.pdbx_seq_one_letter_code
_entity_poly.pdbx_strand_id
1 'polypeptide(L)'
;MIYGAVALVSLFVGVGIGAADGSDAADGSVDEAGSKPRPTVTVTEAEKAEAEPAATVTETVTAKPKKTEKAGPVSSFSGEGEYLVGEDIKPGTYKSAGPEDEFGCYWERAKDASGEFGSIITNNNLQGPGRVTLNQGEYFKTNRCQEWKRVG
;
A
#
# COMPACT_ATOMS: atom_id res chain seq x y z
N MET A 1 37.60 -22.43 -34.70
CA MET A 1 36.15 -22.47 -35.00
C MET A 1 35.53 -21.34 -34.17
N ILE A 2 35.64 -20.08 -34.61
CA ILE A 2 34.82 -19.40 -35.65
C ILE A 2 33.38 -19.23 -35.16
N TYR A 3 32.97 -17.96 -35.05
CA TYR A 3 31.69 -17.48 -34.53
C TYR A 3 30.53 -17.66 -35.54
N GLY A 4 29.31 -17.83 -35.02
CA GLY A 4 28.05 -17.54 -35.74
C GLY A 4 27.18 -16.68 -34.82
N ALA A 5 27.16 -15.36 -34.98
CA ALA A 5 26.37 -14.60 -35.96
C ALA A 5 24.92 -14.37 -35.48
N VAL A 6 24.74 -13.27 -34.74
CA VAL A 6 23.41 -12.72 -34.38
C VAL A 6 22.90 -11.91 -35.57
N ALA A 7 21.76 -12.30 -36.14
CA ALA A 7 21.12 -11.56 -37.23
C ALA A 7 20.26 -10.42 -36.68
N LEU A 8 20.70 -9.18 -36.90
CA LEU A 8 19.95 -7.96 -36.58
C LEU A 8 19.39 -7.40 -37.90
N VAL A 9 18.07 -7.53 -38.10
CA VAL A 9 17.39 -7.03 -39.31
C VAL A 9 16.49 -5.86 -38.95
N SER A 10 17.02 -4.66 -39.14
CA SER A 10 16.22 -3.44 -39.24
C SER A 10 15.95 -3.17 -40.72
N LEU A 11 14.67 -3.03 -41.10
CA LEU A 11 14.27 -2.58 -42.44
C LEU A 11 13.37 -1.36 -42.32
N PHE A 12 13.76 -0.27 -42.97
CA PHE A 12 12.99 0.98 -43.08
C PHE A 12 12.78 1.32 -44.57
N VAL A 13 11.68 2.04 -44.84
CA VAL A 13 11.30 2.66 -46.14
C VAL A 13 10.88 1.67 -47.25
N GLY A 14 9.76 1.88 -47.98
CA GLY A 14 8.69 2.87 -47.85
C GLY A 14 7.82 3.00 -49.12
N VAL A 15 6.80 3.85 -49.06
CA VAL A 15 6.10 4.56 -50.18
C VAL A 15 5.47 3.75 -51.33
N GLY A 16 4.14 3.85 -51.47
CA GLY A 16 3.57 4.44 -52.70
C GLY A 16 2.40 3.76 -53.44
N ILE A 17 1.42 4.60 -53.80
CA ILE A 17 0.53 4.52 -54.99
C ILE A 17 -0.62 3.49 -54.93
N GLY A 18 -1.82 3.88 -55.39
CA GLY A 18 -3.02 3.03 -55.44
C GLY A 18 -3.98 3.35 -56.59
N ALA A 19 -5.09 2.61 -56.64
CA ALA A 19 -6.30 2.79 -57.46
C ALA A 19 -7.41 1.96 -56.76
N ALA A 20 -8.55 2.50 -56.31
CA ALA A 20 -9.66 3.16 -57.02
C ALA A 20 -10.72 2.16 -57.55
N ASP A 21 -11.87 2.13 -56.87
CA ASP A 21 -13.18 1.83 -57.47
C ASP A 21 -14.25 2.73 -56.79
N GLY A 22 -15.30 3.10 -57.52
CA GLY A 22 -16.39 3.96 -57.04
C GLY A 22 -17.49 3.17 -56.32
N SER A 23 -18.64 3.72 -55.90
CA SER A 23 -19.27 5.04 -56.10
C SER A 23 -20.23 5.27 -54.89
N ASP A 24 -20.94 6.38 -54.63
CA ASP A 24 -21.38 7.55 -55.40
C ASP A 24 -21.61 8.77 -54.47
N ALA A 25 -21.63 9.97 -55.08
CA ALA A 25 -22.30 11.25 -54.72
C ALA A 25 -22.94 11.45 -53.30
N ALA A 26 -22.88 12.60 -52.63
CA ALA A 26 -22.22 13.92 -52.80
C ALA A 26 -22.38 14.68 -51.43
N ASP A 27 -22.13 15.98 -51.20
CA ASP A 27 -21.80 17.13 -52.05
C ASP A 27 -21.13 18.26 -51.21
N GLY A 28 -20.61 19.30 -51.87
CA GLY A 28 -20.68 20.69 -51.41
C GLY A 28 -19.63 21.21 -50.42
N SER A 29 -18.58 21.86 -50.94
CA SER A 29 -17.48 22.50 -50.19
C SER A 29 -17.90 23.71 -49.33
N VAL A 30 -17.13 24.00 -48.27
CA VAL A 30 -16.49 25.31 -48.03
C VAL A 30 -15.27 25.20 -47.11
N ASP A 31 -14.27 26.03 -47.38
CA ASP A 31 -12.97 26.13 -46.72
C ASP A 31 -12.95 26.86 -45.36
N GLU A 32 -11.74 26.84 -44.76
CA GLU A 32 -11.10 27.95 -44.04
C GLU A 32 -11.25 28.12 -42.52
N ALA A 33 -10.22 28.80 -41.98
CA ALA A 33 -9.85 28.94 -40.58
C ALA A 33 -10.93 29.50 -39.64
N GLY A 34 -10.93 28.99 -38.41
CA GLY A 34 -11.87 29.41 -37.36
C GLY A 34 -11.38 29.18 -35.94
N SER A 35 -10.30 29.86 -35.53
CA SER A 35 -9.92 29.96 -34.11
C SER A 35 -11.05 30.58 -33.28
N LYS A 36 -11.85 29.77 -32.60
CA LYS A 36 -12.85 30.27 -31.63
C LYS A 36 -12.18 30.55 -30.28
N PRO A 37 -12.24 31.79 -29.75
CA PRO A 37 -11.80 32.06 -28.39
C PRO A 37 -12.72 31.35 -27.39
N ARG A 38 -12.11 30.70 -26.40
CA ARG A 38 -12.81 30.11 -25.25
C ARG A 38 -13.31 31.24 -24.34
N PRO A 39 -14.60 31.27 -23.94
CA PRO A 39 -15.10 32.33 -23.07
C PRO A 39 -14.41 32.31 -21.70
N THR A 40 -14.02 33.50 -21.25
CA THR A 40 -13.36 33.78 -19.98
C THR A 40 -14.21 33.32 -18.79
N VAL A 41 -13.56 32.68 -17.80
CA VAL A 41 -14.18 32.41 -16.50
C VAL A 41 -14.04 33.67 -15.63
N THR A 42 -15.16 34.33 -15.36
CA THR A 42 -15.20 35.41 -14.35
C THR A 42 -15.20 34.79 -12.96
N VAL A 43 -14.11 34.97 -12.22
CA VAL A 43 -14.05 34.64 -10.79
C VAL A 43 -14.66 35.80 -10.01
N THR A 44 -15.79 35.55 -9.35
CA THR A 44 -16.39 36.53 -8.43
C THR A 44 -15.63 36.49 -7.10
N GLU A 45 -14.84 37.52 -6.84
CA GLU A 45 -14.20 37.73 -5.54
C GLU A 45 -15.25 38.16 -4.51
N ALA A 46 -15.41 37.36 -3.45
CA ALA A 46 -16.30 37.66 -2.34
C ALA A 46 -15.46 38.00 -1.11
N GLU A 47 -15.10 39.28 -0.99
CA GLU A 47 -14.53 39.83 0.24
C GLU A 47 -15.53 39.62 1.39
N LYS A 48 -15.18 38.73 2.33
CA LYS A 48 -15.96 38.51 3.55
C LYS A 48 -15.10 38.89 4.74
N ALA A 49 -15.51 39.98 5.39
CA ALA A 49 -14.85 40.60 6.51
C ALA A 49 -14.20 39.62 7.51
N GLU A 50 -12.92 39.86 7.77
CA GLU A 50 -12.14 39.24 8.82
C GLU A 50 -12.68 39.69 10.18
N ALA A 51 -13.37 38.77 10.87
CA ALA A 51 -13.74 38.96 12.27
C ALA A 51 -12.60 38.39 13.13
N GLU A 52 -11.79 39.27 13.72
CA GLU A 52 -10.76 38.91 14.70
C GLU A 52 -11.35 38.00 15.79
N PRO A 53 -10.84 36.78 15.99
CA PRO A 53 -11.27 35.96 17.11
C PRO A 53 -10.70 36.53 18.41
N ALA A 54 -11.59 36.97 19.30
CA ALA A 54 -11.21 37.51 20.61
C ALA A 54 -10.28 36.55 21.37
N ALA A 55 -9.20 37.11 21.91
CA ALA A 55 -8.13 36.35 22.55
C ALA A 55 -8.66 35.44 23.68
N THR A 56 -8.59 34.13 23.47
CA THR A 56 -8.93 33.13 24.49
C THR A 56 -7.75 32.96 25.44
N VAL A 57 -7.97 33.19 26.75
CA VAL A 57 -6.94 33.00 27.78
C VAL A 57 -6.78 31.50 28.06
N THR A 58 -5.70 30.91 27.57
CA THR A 58 -5.36 29.50 27.81
C THR A 58 -4.54 29.35 29.10
N GLU A 59 -5.18 28.94 30.19
CA GLU A 59 -4.44 28.58 31.42
C GLU A 59 -3.74 27.22 31.26
N THR A 60 -2.40 27.24 31.29
CA THR A 60 -1.56 26.04 31.17
C THR A 60 -1.43 25.31 32.51
N VAL A 61 -2.42 24.47 32.82
CA VAL A 61 -2.33 23.51 33.93
C VAL A 61 -1.13 22.58 33.71
N THR A 62 -0.06 22.78 34.48
CA THR A 62 1.18 22.01 34.37
C THR A 62 1.01 20.65 35.04
N ALA A 63 0.43 19.70 34.31
CA ALA A 63 0.39 18.31 34.71
C ALA A 63 1.82 17.73 34.70
N LYS A 64 2.37 17.47 35.89
CA LYS A 64 3.67 16.81 36.04
C LYS A 64 3.59 15.42 35.38
N PRO A 65 4.40 15.11 34.34
CA PRO A 65 4.28 13.85 33.62
C PRO A 65 4.57 12.69 34.57
N LYS A 66 3.55 11.88 34.83
CA LYS A 66 3.71 10.61 35.52
C LYS A 66 4.56 9.71 34.63
N LYS A 67 5.70 9.23 35.13
CA LYS A 67 6.58 8.31 34.40
C LYS A 67 5.79 7.05 34.04
N THR A 68 5.37 6.93 32.78
CA THR A 68 4.77 5.72 32.24
C THR A 68 5.85 4.65 32.19
N GLU A 69 5.77 3.64 33.05
CA GLU A 69 6.56 2.42 32.84
C GLU A 69 6.10 1.75 31.54
N LYS A 70 7.05 1.30 30.72
CA LYS A 70 6.74 0.53 29.52
C LYS A 70 6.03 -0.75 29.97
N ALA A 71 4.84 -1.02 29.43
CA ALA A 71 4.16 -2.28 29.68
C ALA A 71 5.06 -3.44 29.21
N GLY A 72 5.13 -4.50 30.02
CA GLY A 72 5.89 -5.71 29.66
C GLY A 72 5.21 -6.51 28.55
N PRO A 73 5.91 -7.52 27.98
CA PRO A 73 5.42 -8.29 26.85
C PRO A 73 4.08 -8.98 27.16
N VAL A 74 3.14 -8.90 26.22
CA VAL A 74 1.78 -9.46 26.38
C VAL A 74 1.71 -10.94 25.97
N SER A 75 0.61 -11.60 26.31
CA SER A 75 0.33 -13.01 25.95
C SER A 75 -0.92 -13.21 25.09
N SER A 76 -1.58 -12.13 24.70
CA SER A 76 -2.52 -12.10 23.58
C SER A 76 -2.45 -10.76 22.86
N PHE A 77 -2.70 -10.78 21.55
CA PHE A 77 -2.54 -9.62 20.66
C PHE A 77 -3.37 -9.82 19.37
N SER A 78 -3.66 -8.73 18.66
CA SER A 78 -4.35 -8.76 17.36
C SER A 78 -3.58 -9.60 16.35
N GLY A 79 -4.27 -10.27 15.43
CA GLY A 79 -3.58 -10.95 14.32
C GLY A 79 -3.24 -10.03 13.15
N GLU A 80 -3.14 -8.73 13.42
CA GLU A 80 -2.56 -7.68 12.60
C GLU A 80 -1.36 -7.08 13.34
N GLY A 81 -0.22 -6.92 12.65
CA GLY A 81 0.95 -6.21 13.14
C GLY A 81 2.27 -6.98 13.06
N GLU A 82 3.32 -6.36 13.59
CA GLU A 82 4.67 -6.91 13.71
C GLU A 82 5.17 -6.71 15.15
N TYR A 83 5.78 -7.75 15.72
CA TYR A 83 6.04 -7.85 17.16
C TYR A 83 7.42 -8.46 17.43
N LEU A 84 8.23 -7.84 18.27
CA LEU A 84 9.50 -8.42 18.73
C LEU A 84 9.23 -9.38 19.91
N VAL A 85 9.54 -10.65 19.72
CA VAL A 85 9.27 -11.70 20.71
C VAL A 85 10.27 -11.59 21.87
N GLY A 86 9.73 -11.39 23.08
CA GLY A 86 10.48 -11.08 24.30
C GLY A 86 10.37 -9.63 24.73
N GLU A 87 10.02 -8.71 23.83
CA GLU A 87 9.82 -7.28 24.13
C GLU A 87 8.34 -6.89 24.08
N ASP A 88 7.67 -7.17 22.97
CA ASP A 88 6.25 -6.83 22.77
C ASP A 88 5.32 -7.99 23.16
N ILE A 89 5.72 -9.22 22.83
CA ILE A 89 4.94 -10.44 23.10
C ILE A 89 5.82 -11.52 23.73
N LYS A 90 5.27 -12.33 24.64
CA LYS A 90 6.06 -13.35 25.37
C LYS A 90 6.44 -14.51 24.43
N PRO A 91 7.64 -15.09 24.54
CA PRO A 91 7.98 -16.33 23.81
C PRO A 91 7.09 -17.51 24.25
N GLY A 92 6.84 -18.43 23.32
CA GLY A 92 6.01 -19.62 23.53
C GLY A 92 5.10 -19.95 22.35
N THR A 93 4.24 -20.93 22.53
CA THR A 93 3.26 -21.33 21.50
C THR A 93 2.01 -20.48 21.59
N TYR A 94 1.52 -20.02 20.43
CA TYR A 94 0.28 -19.27 20.28
C TYR A 94 -0.71 -20.04 19.41
N LYS A 95 -2.01 -19.76 19.60
CA LYS A 95 -3.12 -20.25 18.78
C LYS A 95 -3.95 -19.07 18.28
N SER A 96 -4.33 -19.09 17.00
CA SER A 96 -5.40 -18.26 16.44
C SER A 96 -6.56 -19.17 16.00
N ALA A 97 -7.76 -18.60 15.91
CA ALA A 97 -8.93 -19.26 15.34
C ALA A 97 -8.93 -19.27 13.80
N GLY A 98 -8.00 -18.56 13.15
CA GLY A 98 -7.81 -18.56 11.70
C GLY A 98 -7.95 -17.16 11.09
N PRO A 99 -8.45 -17.03 9.85
CA PRO A 99 -8.60 -15.74 9.20
C PRO A 99 -9.71 -14.87 9.81
N GLU A 100 -9.55 -13.55 9.74
CA GLU A 100 -10.62 -12.59 10.06
C GLU A 100 -11.62 -12.42 8.91
N ASP A 101 -11.17 -12.65 7.67
CA ASP A 101 -11.92 -12.46 6.43
C ASP A 101 -11.75 -13.65 5.44
N GLU A 102 -12.22 -13.49 4.20
CA GLU A 102 -12.12 -14.53 3.16
C GLU A 102 -10.73 -14.64 2.50
N PHE A 103 -9.81 -13.69 2.74
CA PHE A 103 -8.52 -13.60 2.05
C PHE A 103 -7.38 -14.36 2.74
N GLY A 104 -7.64 -14.98 3.89
CA GLY A 104 -6.70 -15.87 4.58
C GLY A 104 -5.74 -15.16 5.55
N CYS A 105 -5.38 -15.87 6.62
CA CYS A 105 -4.50 -15.38 7.68
C CYS A 105 -3.03 -15.67 7.33
N TYR A 106 -2.24 -14.64 7.10
CA TYR A 106 -0.79 -14.79 6.89
C TYR A 106 -0.04 -14.54 8.19
N TRP A 107 0.93 -15.39 8.51
CA TRP A 107 1.92 -15.09 9.54
C TRP A 107 3.32 -15.54 9.12
N GLU A 108 4.33 -14.86 9.65
CA GLU A 108 5.74 -15.21 9.51
C GLU A 108 6.52 -14.97 10.80
N ARG A 109 7.58 -15.76 10.96
CA ARG A 109 8.67 -15.51 11.90
C ARG A 109 9.89 -15.10 11.09
N ALA A 110 10.50 -13.96 11.43
CA ALA A 110 11.69 -13.44 10.79
C ALA A 110 12.83 -13.26 11.82
N LYS A 111 14.07 -13.33 11.35
CA LYS A 111 15.28 -13.17 12.18
C LYS A 111 15.66 -11.71 12.43
N ASP A 112 15.06 -10.79 11.66
CA ASP A 112 15.28 -9.34 11.69
C ASP A 112 14.05 -8.64 11.09
N ALA A 113 13.94 -7.31 11.30
CA ALA A 113 12.81 -6.48 10.84
C ALA A 113 13.00 -5.89 9.44
N SER A 114 13.85 -6.49 8.58
CA SER A 114 14.12 -5.91 7.25
C SER A 114 12.93 -6.02 6.28
N GLY A 115 12.01 -6.96 6.52
CA GLY A 115 10.96 -7.33 5.56
C GLY A 115 11.47 -8.07 4.32
N GLU A 116 12.78 -8.36 4.25
CA GLU A 116 13.38 -9.08 3.13
C GLU A 116 13.00 -10.56 3.16
N PHE A 117 12.80 -11.17 1.98
CA PHE A 117 12.47 -12.60 1.87
C PHE A 117 13.53 -13.50 2.55
N GLY A 118 14.80 -13.08 2.51
CA GLY A 118 15.90 -13.78 3.20
C GLY A 118 15.92 -13.65 4.72
N SER A 119 15.06 -12.83 5.33
CA SER A 119 14.89 -12.72 6.79
C SER A 119 13.94 -13.78 7.37
N ILE A 120 13.03 -14.32 6.54
CA ILE A 120 11.97 -15.25 6.94
C ILE A 120 12.58 -16.58 7.40
N ILE A 121 12.29 -16.96 8.64
CA ILE A 121 12.63 -18.25 9.24
C ILE A 121 11.56 -19.29 8.83
N THR A 122 10.28 -18.91 8.90
CA THR A 122 9.14 -19.74 8.50
C THR A 122 7.88 -18.88 8.41
N ASN A 123 6.96 -19.22 7.50
CA ASN A 123 5.67 -18.55 7.34
C ASN A 123 4.55 -19.56 7.03
N ASN A 124 3.30 -19.10 7.06
CA ASN A 124 2.15 -19.90 6.63
C ASN A 124 0.94 -19.02 6.25
N ASN A 125 0.05 -19.56 5.41
CA ASN A 125 -1.28 -19.02 5.10
C ASN A 125 -2.35 -19.95 5.67
N LEU A 126 -3.07 -19.50 6.69
CA LEU A 126 -4.08 -20.26 7.41
C LEU A 126 -5.49 -19.97 6.88
N GLN A 127 -6.17 -21.02 6.40
CA GLN A 127 -7.60 -21.01 6.06
C GLN A 127 -8.51 -21.44 7.22
N GLY A 128 -7.97 -21.52 8.45
CA GLY A 128 -8.67 -22.00 9.64
C GLY A 128 -7.78 -21.97 10.88
N PRO A 129 -8.20 -22.58 12.00
CA PRO A 129 -7.46 -22.51 13.26
C PRO A 129 -6.03 -23.04 13.16
N GLY A 130 -5.06 -22.26 13.63
CA GLY A 130 -3.64 -22.59 13.54
C GLY A 130 -2.86 -22.32 14.82
N ARG A 131 -1.60 -22.74 14.83
CA ARG A 131 -0.64 -22.50 15.91
C ARG A 131 0.73 -22.15 15.35
N VAL A 132 1.49 -21.39 16.14
CA VAL A 132 2.88 -21.04 15.88
C VAL A 132 3.65 -21.04 17.19
N THR A 133 4.92 -21.46 17.19
CA THR A 133 5.83 -21.29 18.34
C THR A 133 6.78 -20.14 18.04
N LEU A 134 6.79 -19.15 18.92
CA LEU A 134 7.58 -17.91 18.81
C LEU A 134 8.77 -17.99 19.76
N ASN A 135 10.00 -17.87 19.24
CA ASN A 135 11.20 -17.86 20.07
C ASN A 135 11.63 -16.43 20.37
N GLN A 136 12.32 -16.24 21.50
CA GLN A 136 12.82 -14.93 21.91
C GLN A 136 13.83 -14.37 20.90
N GLY A 137 13.72 -13.07 20.60
CA GLY A 137 14.59 -12.34 19.67
C GLY A 137 14.16 -12.42 18.20
N GLU A 138 13.12 -13.19 17.88
CA GLU A 138 12.53 -13.23 16.55
C GLU A 138 11.46 -12.14 16.39
N TYR A 139 11.24 -11.70 15.16
CA TYR A 139 10.12 -10.86 14.79
C TYR A 139 8.95 -11.77 14.36
N PHE A 140 7.77 -11.53 14.90
CA PHE A 140 6.54 -12.18 14.47
C PHE A 140 5.65 -11.17 13.77
N LYS A 141 5.33 -11.43 12.50
CA LYS A 141 4.41 -10.60 11.72
C LYS A 141 3.17 -11.41 11.36
N THR A 142 2.02 -10.78 11.48
CA THR A 142 0.71 -11.40 11.29
C THR A 142 -0.22 -10.43 10.58
N ASN A 143 -1.03 -10.93 9.65
CA ASN A 143 -1.97 -10.12 8.86
C ASN A 143 -3.24 -10.94 8.59
N ARG A 144 -4.41 -10.32 8.78
CA ARG A 144 -5.76 -10.89 8.64
C ARG A 144 -6.00 -12.16 9.45
N CYS A 145 -5.34 -12.28 10.60
CA CYS A 145 -5.53 -13.38 11.54
C CYS A 145 -6.41 -12.93 12.72
N GLN A 146 -7.28 -13.81 13.22
CA GLN A 146 -7.96 -13.55 14.49
C GLN A 146 -6.95 -13.56 15.64
N GLU A 147 -7.30 -12.91 16.76
CA GLU A 147 -6.48 -12.75 17.97
C GLU A 147 -5.61 -13.98 18.30
N TRP A 148 -4.31 -13.77 18.41
CA TRP A 148 -3.36 -14.79 18.85
C TRP A 148 -3.36 -14.88 20.37
N LYS A 149 -3.50 -16.09 20.92
CA LYS A 149 -3.45 -16.37 22.36
C LYS A 149 -2.37 -17.38 22.69
N ARG A 150 -1.51 -17.05 23.65
CA ARG A 150 -0.49 -17.98 24.15
C ARG A 150 -1.16 -19.20 24.78
N VAL A 151 -0.62 -20.39 24.52
CA VAL A 151 -1.10 -21.66 25.07
C VAL A 151 0.03 -22.31 25.87
N GLY A 152 -0.19 -22.44 27.19
CA GLY A 152 0.85 -22.75 28.19
C GLY A 152 1.52 -21.50 28.73
#